data_AF-A0A662ZDN5-F1
#
_entry.id   AF-A0A662ZDN5-F1
#
_cell.length_a   1.000
_cell.length_b   1.000
_cell.length_c   1.000
_cell.angle_alpha   90.00
_cell.angle_beta   90.00
_cell.angle_gamma   90.00
#
_symmetry.space_group_name_H-M   'P 1'
#
loop_
_entity.id
_entity.type
_entity.pdbx_description
1 polymer ?
#
loop_
_entity_poly.entity_id
_entity_poly.type
_entity_poly.pdbx_seq_one_letter_code
_entity_poly.pdbx_strand_id
1 'polypeptide(L)'
;MQPEKENPDKKDKAKVTPEKKSPPSSVAIPPTEAVVDGSKAREAAALEVKNVDFARKLNSIVSAIFSRCGVPIADFTVSEPLSFFAKVNYNLTWNFKCRASDKPAGKISDETHVLSQSGLDEFTQKNSKELEKESDITKAYIKRLSEAKFTELTALAGQIMAFNRISAIGRARCKKCHGSKKAMCEVCNGKGVISCPSCQGLSDSCSMCNGTGFINCDHCNGSGKVVCRDCKGMGELIVEREIIYDSESSKDIEISLNVPGSDKTITSFSKEDEKIILEAANFDDQSLGSEQPHGYKATFIGYAPCFAVRVNLKGEITPFDFILCGKSLKPICKPPLLDVVFKEESNILSSTLSIGSDDVDEKIVCVKALAGKAILAKTIRSIENYELDIIKKEAAKQGVTVESILWENKNDLNNKARLIKSTVREQLIENVSLELISNAQGFISKEFSRYFAKNLIDFVPLLMMLNPNTKTVWTAVSLAVWLVNSLAVYFVPTIACIFLCIGLSIVVCAFTSITLTKNWTYYSAVSSLRIRHKLRKVPNLTSEAIHSVRLLFGTILINVVLFILYNYRGW
;
A
#
# COMPACT_ATOMS: atom_id res chain seq x y z
N MET A 1 59.22 -56.40 23.47
CA MET A 1 58.92 -55.45 24.56
C MET A 1 57.44 -55.57 24.90
N GLN A 2 57.13 -56.58 25.68
CA GLN A 2 56.05 -56.56 26.67
C GLN A 2 56.63 -55.89 27.95
N PRO A 3 55.87 -55.69 29.03
CA PRO A 3 54.50 -55.18 29.17
C PRO A 3 54.44 -54.29 30.45
N GLU A 4 53.25 -54.10 31.04
CA GLU A 4 52.93 -54.06 32.48
C GLU A 4 51.84 -53.00 32.75
N LYS A 5 50.76 -53.23 33.50
CA LYS A 5 50.21 -54.35 34.29
C LYS A 5 48.75 -53.94 34.55
N GLU A 6 47.76 -54.78 34.21
CA GLU A 6 47.04 -55.69 35.11
C GLU A 6 46.49 -55.03 36.40
N ASN A 7 45.17 -54.79 36.49
CA ASN A 7 44.11 -55.69 37.00
C ASN A 7 43.89 -55.49 38.52
N PRO A 8 42.88 -56.08 39.17
CA PRO A 8 41.42 -56.15 38.98
C PRO A 8 40.73 -55.52 40.24
N ASP A 9 39.43 -55.59 40.56
CA ASP A 9 38.69 -56.81 40.87
C ASP A 9 37.27 -56.50 41.42
N LYS A 10 36.31 -57.30 40.94
CA LYS A 10 35.26 -58.03 41.70
C LYS A 10 34.21 -57.24 42.51
N LYS A 11 32.93 -57.60 42.46
CA LYS A 11 32.27 -58.94 42.47
C LYS A 11 30.83 -58.75 41.94
N ASP A 12 30.36 -59.58 40.97
CA ASP A 12 29.72 -60.91 41.16
C ASP A 12 28.39 -60.81 41.93
N LYS A 13 27.26 -61.47 41.60
CA LYS A 13 26.84 -62.65 40.82
C LYS A 13 25.28 -62.59 40.85
N ALA A 14 24.44 -63.25 40.04
CA ALA A 14 24.51 -64.58 39.47
C ALA A 14 23.51 -64.74 38.31
N LYS A 15 23.87 -65.70 37.45
CA LYS A 15 23.17 -66.34 36.33
C LYS A 15 22.06 -67.28 36.82
N VAL A 16 21.02 -67.54 36.02
CA VAL A 16 20.59 -68.87 35.49
C VAL A 16 19.47 -68.67 34.45
N THR A 17 19.67 -69.28 33.27
CA THR A 17 18.79 -69.49 32.09
C THR A 17 18.04 -70.84 32.20
N PRO A 18 17.27 -71.36 31.20
CA PRO A 18 16.74 -70.81 29.92
C PRO A 18 15.25 -71.17 29.63
N GLU A 19 14.50 -70.44 28.77
CA GLU A 19 13.53 -71.00 27.78
C GLU A 19 12.66 -69.92 27.05
N LYS A 20 12.37 -70.21 25.77
CA LYS A 20 11.19 -69.94 24.91
C LYS A 20 10.35 -68.63 25.01
N LYS A 21 10.13 -68.06 23.80
CA LYS A 21 8.96 -67.35 23.20
C LYS A 21 8.44 -66.01 23.84
N SER A 22 8.18 -65.05 22.93
CA SER A 22 7.51 -63.71 23.03
C SER A 22 6.32 -63.55 24.00
N PRO A 23 5.75 -62.32 24.21
CA PRO A 23 6.23 -60.91 24.31
C PRO A 23 5.88 -60.29 25.70
N PRO A 24 6.11 -58.98 26.08
CA PRO A 24 4.99 -57.98 26.13
C PRO A 24 5.31 -56.44 26.24
N SER A 25 4.21 -55.64 26.23
CA SER A 25 3.91 -54.32 26.87
C SER A 25 4.66 -53.03 26.42
N SER A 26 4.07 -52.15 25.60
CA SER A 26 3.01 -51.14 25.88
C SER A 26 3.49 -49.90 26.68
N VAL A 27 3.99 -48.89 25.96
CA VAL A 27 4.09 -47.51 26.47
C VAL A 27 3.05 -46.67 25.74
N ALA A 28 2.20 -46.01 26.53
CA ALA A 28 0.99 -45.34 26.11
C ALA A 28 1.26 -44.14 25.18
N ILE A 29 0.53 -44.12 24.07
CA ILE A 29 0.36 -42.98 23.17
C ILE A 29 -0.68 -42.04 23.84
N PRO A 30 -0.48 -40.72 23.90
CA PRO A 30 -1.50 -39.79 24.40
C PRO A 30 -2.72 -39.77 23.46
N PRO A 31 -3.94 -39.50 23.97
CA PRO A 31 -5.17 -40.02 23.41
C PRO A 31 -5.56 -39.38 22.06
N THR A 32 -6.09 -40.25 21.23
CA THR A 32 -6.67 -40.12 19.89
C THR A 32 -7.97 -39.30 19.84
N GLU A 33 -8.06 -38.16 20.54
CA GLU A 33 -9.27 -37.31 20.49
C GLU A 33 -9.17 -36.14 19.50
N ALA A 34 -7.98 -35.58 19.25
CA ALA A 34 -7.79 -34.46 18.30
C ALA A 34 -7.89 -34.84 16.81
N VAL A 35 -7.87 -36.13 16.47
CA VAL A 35 -7.95 -36.63 15.08
C VAL A 35 -9.42 -36.76 14.62
N VAL A 36 -10.37 -36.78 15.57
CA VAL A 36 -11.77 -37.17 15.32
C VAL A 36 -12.65 -36.03 14.78
N ASP A 37 -12.28 -34.74 14.98
CA ASP A 37 -13.08 -33.61 14.48
C ASP A 37 -12.59 -33.06 13.14
N GLY A 38 -11.27 -33.12 12.89
CA GLY A 38 -10.70 -32.84 11.58
C GLY A 38 -11.18 -33.82 10.49
N SER A 39 -11.55 -35.05 10.85
CA SER A 39 -12.14 -36.02 9.91
C SER A 39 -13.58 -35.64 9.53
N LYS A 40 -14.41 -35.14 10.46
CA LYS A 40 -15.76 -34.68 10.16
C LYS A 40 -15.77 -33.43 9.28
N ALA A 41 -14.88 -32.47 9.54
CA ALA A 41 -14.69 -31.33 8.66
C ALA A 41 -14.25 -31.79 7.26
N ARG A 42 -13.27 -32.71 7.17
CA ARG A 42 -12.81 -33.34 5.92
C ARG A 42 -13.92 -34.06 5.16
N GLU A 43 -14.76 -34.82 5.84
CA GLU A 43 -15.91 -35.49 5.25
C GLU A 43 -16.96 -34.49 4.76
N ALA A 44 -17.25 -33.43 5.53
CA ALA A 44 -18.23 -32.41 5.15
C ALA A 44 -17.79 -31.60 3.91
N ALA A 45 -16.53 -31.15 3.84
CA ALA A 45 -16.04 -30.45 2.65
C ALA A 45 -15.91 -31.38 1.44
N ALA A 46 -15.52 -32.65 1.65
CA ALA A 46 -15.49 -33.64 0.58
C ALA A 46 -16.89 -33.98 0.04
N LEU A 47 -17.92 -33.92 0.89
CA LEU A 47 -19.32 -34.07 0.50
C LEU A 47 -19.82 -32.85 -0.30
N GLU A 48 -19.42 -31.63 0.09
CA GLU A 48 -19.77 -30.39 -0.63
C GLU A 48 -19.13 -30.30 -2.02
N VAL A 49 -17.89 -30.76 -2.21
CA VAL A 49 -17.23 -30.78 -3.53
C VAL A 49 -17.90 -31.73 -4.53
N LYS A 50 -18.47 -32.84 -4.06
CA LYS A 50 -19.22 -33.78 -4.92
C LYS A 50 -20.55 -33.20 -5.43
N ASN A 51 -20.97 -32.05 -4.91
CA ASN A 51 -22.21 -31.42 -5.31
C ASN A 51 -21.99 -30.66 -6.65
N VAL A 52 -22.65 -31.10 -7.71
CA VAL A 52 -22.50 -30.54 -9.07
C VAL A 52 -22.77 -29.02 -9.11
N ASP A 53 -23.67 -28.54 -8.24
CA ASP A 53 -24.00 -27.11 -8.12
C ASP A 53 -22.85 -26.29 -7.52
N PHE A 54 -22.05 -26.89 -6.64
CA PHE A 54 -20.89 -26.25 -6.02
C PHE A 54 -19.76 -26.04 -7.05
N ALA A 55 -19.44 -27.07 -7.82
CA ALA A 55 -18.45 -26.99 -8.90
C ALA A 55 -18.85 -25.94 -9.96
N ARG A 56 -20.15 -25.87 -10.32
CA ARG A 56 -20.67 -24.86 -11.25
C ARG A 56 -20.51 -23.43 -10.70
N LYS A 57 -20.83 -23.22 -9.42
CA LYS A 57 -20.71 -21.91 -8.76
C LYS A 57 -19.26 -21.46 -8.68
N LEU A 58 -18.36 -22.39 -8.33
CA LEU A 58 -16.92 -22.14 -8.26
C LEU A 58 -16.33 -21.78 -9.63
N ASN A 59 -16.69 -22.51 -10.68
CA ASN A 59 -16.29 -22.19 -12.06
C ASN A 59 -16.84 -20.83 -12.54
N SER A 60 -18.05 -20.46 -12.14
CA SER A 60 -18.62 -19.15 -12.43
C SER A 60 -17.85 -18.01 -11.75
N ILE A 61 -17.38 -18.20 -10.51
CA ILE A 61 -16.59 -17.20 -9.79
C ILE A 61 -15.23 -17.01 -10.46
N VAL A 62 -14.55 -18.11 -10.77
CA VAL A 62 -13.27 -18.10 -11.48
C VAL A 62 -13.44 -17.40 -12.84
N SER A 63 -14.45 -17.79 -13.63
CA SER A 63 -14.72 -17.19 -14.95
C SER A 63 -15.05 -15.68 -14.86
N ALA A 64 -15.79 -15.25 -13.83
CA ALA A 64 -16.08 -13.84 -13.61
C ALA A 64 -14.82 -13.02 -13.29
N ILE A 65 -13.85 -13.61 -12.58
CA ILE A 65 -12.54 -12.99 -12.31
C ILE A 65 -11.77 -12.84 -13.64
N PHE A 66 -11.61 -13.92 -14.41
CA PHE A 66 -10.89 -13.90 -15.68
C PHE A 66 -11.51 -12.95 -16.72
N SER A 67 -12.85 -12.92 -16.79
CA SER A 67 -13.59 -11.99 -17.67
C SER A 67 -13.29 -10.53 -17.32
N ARG A 68 -13.25 -10.18 -16.02
CA ARG A 68 -12.89 -8.81 -15.57
C ARG A 68 -11.44 -8.46 -15.86
N CYS A 69 -10.55 -9.44 -15.81
CA CYS A 69 -9.13 -9.31 -16.15
C CYS A 69 -8.87 -9.21 -17.66
N GLY A 70 -9.90 -9.34 -18.50
CA GLY A 70 -9.75 -9.26 -19.96
C GLY A 70 -9.05 -10.48 -20.56
N VAL A 71 -9.18 -11.63 -19.91
CA VAL A 71 -8.71 -12.93 -20.41
C VAL A 71 -9.90 -13.65 -21.06
N PRO A 72 -9.81 -14.04 -22.34
CA PRO A 72 -10.84 -14.81 -23.01
C PRO A 72 -11.06 -16.17 -22.33
N ILE A 73 -12.31 -16.65 -22.33
CA ILE A 73 -12.67 -17.96 -21.72
C ILE A 73 -11.94 -19.13 -22.42
N ALA A 74 -11.59 -18.97 -23.70
CA ALA A 74 -10.85 -19.98 -24.46
C ALA A 74 -9.36 -20.11 -24.08
N ASP A 75 -8.81 -19.13 -23.35
CA ASP A 75 -7.37 -19.06 -23.06
C ASP A 75 -7.02 -19.62 -21.67
N PHE A 76 -7.99 -20.16 -20.93
CA PHE A 76 -7.72 -20.83 -19.66
C PHE A 76 -8.52 -22.12 -19.50
N THR A 77 -7.92 -23.09 -18.80
CA THR A 77 -8.57 -24.33 -18.39
C THR A 77 -8.55 -24.45 -16.89
N VAL A 78 -9.68 -24.86 -16.32
CA VAL A 78 -9.87 -25.01 -14.87
C VAL A 78 -9.87 -26.51 -14.54
N SER A 79 -9.03 -26.91 -13.58
CA SER A 79 -9.00 -28.28 -13.05
C SER A 79 -10.13 -28.57 -12.07
N GLU A 80 -10.30 -29.83 -11.68
CA GLU A 80 -11.25 -30.22 -10.65
C GLU A 80 -10.89 -29.59 -9.28
N PRO A 81 -11.88 -29.07 -8.53
CA PRO A 81 -11.63 -28.44 -7.25
C PRO A 81 -11.19 -29.45 -6.19
N LEU A 82 -10.17 -29.10 -5.42
CA LEU A 82 -9.66 -29.88 -4.29
C LEU A 82 -10.12 -29.25 -2.97
N SER A 83 -10.84 -30.00 -2.13
CA SER A 83 -11.20 -29.56 -0.77
C SER A 83 -10.09 -29.80 0.23
N PHE A 84 -9.86 -28.82 1.11
CA PHE A 84 -8.94 -28.91 2.24
C PHE A 84 -9.32 -27.87 3.32
N PHE A 85 -8.46 -27.64 4.31
CA PHE A 85 -8.75 -26.74 5.43
C PHE A 85 -7.55 -25.85 5.76
N ALA A 86 -7.84 -24.61 6.13
CA ALA A 86 -6.90 -23.78 6.88
C ALA A 86 -7.05 -24.13 8.37
N LYS A 87 -5.92 -24.39 9.05
CA LYS A 87 -5.89 -24.55 10.50
C LYS A 87 -5.62 -23.20 11.14
N VAL A 88 -6.49 -22.78 12.04
CA VAL A 88 -6.39 -21.53 12.78
C VAL A 88 -6.15 -21.87 14.25
N ASN A 89 -5.03 -21.44 14.81
CA ASN A 89 -4.81 -21.45 16.25
C ASN A 89 -5.13 -20.04 16.77
N TYR A 90 -6.18 -19.94 17.58
CA TYR A 90 -6.59 -18.70 18.21
C TYR A 90 -6.12 -18.72 19.66
N ASN A 91 -5.06 -17.99 19.96
CA ASN A 91 -4.44 -17.90 21.27
C ASN A 91 -4.95 -16.66 22.02
N LEU A 92 -5.63 -16.88 23.14
CA LEU A 92 -5.98 -15.82 24.09
C LEU A 92 -5.11 -15.95 25.32
N THR A 93 -4.44 -14.86 25.70
CA THR A 93 -3.60 -14.83 26.90
C THR A 93 -4.10 -13.73 27.83
N TRP A 94 -4.44 -14.08 29.05
CA TRP A 94 -4.76 -13.14 30.12
C TRP A 94 -3.56 -13.04 31.05
N ASN A 95 -2.98 -11.85 31.14
CA ASN A 95 -1.91 -11.54 32.07
C ASN A 95 -2.48 -10.69 33.21
N PHE A 96 -2.24 -11.11 34.44
CA PHE A 96 -2.64 -10.39 35.63
C PHE A 96 -1.49 -9.51 36.09
N LYS A 97 -1.73 -8.20 36.17
CA LYS A 97 -0.69 -7.23 36.50
C LYS A 97 -1.20 -6.18 37.46
N CYS A 98 -0.28 -5.69 38.30
CA CYS A 98 -0.50 -4.53 39.13
C CYS A 98 -0.17 -3.27 38.33
N ARG A 99 -1.11 -2.32 38.29
CA ARG A 99 -0.91 -0.99 37.70
C ARG A 99 -1.12 0.08 38.77
N ALA A 100 -0.15 0.98 38.89
CA ALA A 100 -0.27 2.17 39.71
C ALA A 100 -0.67 3.38 38.85
N SER A 101 -1.67 4.14 39.28
CA SER A 101 -2.15 5.34 38.61
C SER A 101 -2.30 6.48 39.61
N ASP A 102 -1.75 7.64 39.27
CA ASP A 102 -1.85 8.84 40.09
C ASP A 102 -2.93 9.77 39.52
N LYS A 103 -3.94 10.07 40.33
CA LYS A 103 -4.97 11.07 40.02
C LYS A 103 -4.75 12.31 40.88
N PRO A 104 -5.02 13.53 40.36
CA PRO A 104 -4.97 14.73 41.18
C PRO A 104 -6.01 14.63 42.30
N ALA A 105 -5.57 14.79 43.56
CA ALA A 105 -6.48 14.74 44.69
C ALA A 105 -7.38 16.00 44.71
N GLY A 106 -8.66 15.81 45.03
CA GLY A 106 -9.66 16.89 45.16
C GLY A 106 -9.44 17.75 46.42
N LYS A 107 -10.51 18.38 46.94
CA LYS A 107 -10.45 19.03 48.26
C LYS A 107 -10.26 17.96 49.33
N ILE A 108 -9.13 18.01 50.03
CA ILE A 108 -8.78 17.07 51.09
C ILE A 108 -9.26 17.67 52.41
N SER A 109 -9.91 16.87 53.26
CA SER A 109 -10.27 17.29 54.63
C SER A 109 -9.03 17.28 55.53
N ASP A 110 -9.01 18.14 56.54
CA ASP A 110 -7.86 18.31 57.44
C ASP A 110 -7.49 17.03 58.22
N GLU A 111 -8.41 16.07 58.34
CA GLU A 111 -8.20 14.78 59.01
C GLU A 111 -7.56 13.69 58.13
N THR A 112 -7.37 13.96 56.83
CA THR A 112 -6.87 12.94 55.89
C THR A 112 -5.37 12.75 56.06
N HIS A 113 -4.94 11.51 56.34
CA HIS A 113 -3.51 11.18 56.41
C HIS A 113 -2.88 11.25 55.01
N VAL A 114 -2.00 12.23 54.79
CA VAL A 114 -1.28 12.42 53.51
C VAL A 114 0.13 11.85 53.63
N LEU A 115 0.42 10.81 52.85
CA LEU A 115 1.73 10.18 52.82
C LEU A 115 2.80 11.09 52.18
N SER A 116 4.06 10.93 52.58
CA SER A 116 5.21 11.49 51.89
C SER A 116 5.45 10.78 50.55
N GLN A 117 6.35 11.32 49.71
CA GLN A 117 6.75 10.64 48.48
C GLN A 117 7.28 9.22 48.75
N SER A 118 8.16 9.06 49.74
CA SER A 118 8.70 7.76 50.12
C SER A 118 7.63 6.81 50.66
N GLY A 119 6.69 7.33 51.46
CA GLY A 119 5.57 6.54 51.98
C GLY A 119 4.62 6.07 50.87
N LEU A 120 4.42 6.88 49.83
CA LEU A 120 3.61 6.51 48.67
C LEU A 120 4.28 5.44 47.82
N ASP A 121 5.61 5.49 47.69
CA ASP A 121 6.40 4.48 46.97
C ASP A 121 6.46 3.16 47.76
N GLU A 122 6.60 3.21 49.08
CA GLU A 122 6.50 2.04 49.97
C GLU A 122 5.10 1.42 49.93
N PHE A 123 4.05 2.24 49.99
CA PHE A 123 2.66 1.81 49.80
C PHE A 123 2.49 1.09 48.46
N THR A 124 3.09 1.61 47.40
CA THR A 124 3.03 0.99 46.06
C THR A 124 3.70 -0.38 46.06
N GLN A 125 4.94 -0.45 46.55
CA GLN A 125 5.74 -1.67 46.53
C GLN A 125 5.19 -2.77 47.44
N LYS A 126 4.67 -2.40 48.63
CA LYS A 126 4.10 -3.35 49.58
C LYS A 126 2.81 -3.95 49.05
N ASN A 127 1.89 -3.11 48.59
CA ASN A 127 0.60 -3.59 48.09
C ASN A 127 0.72 -4.29 46.74
N SER A 128 1.65 -3.89 45.85
CA SER A 128 1.84 -4.62 44.60
C SER A 128 2.29 -6.06 44.85
N LYS A 129 3.26 -6.26 45.76
CA LYS A 129 3.75 -7.59 46.15
C LYS A 129 2.68 -8.44 46.84
N GLU A 130 1.84 -7.81 47.65
CA GLU A 130 0.76 -8.52 48.34
C GLU A 130 -0.36 -8.93 47.37
N LEU A 131 -0.73 -8.04 46.45
CA LEU A 131 -1.76 -8.29 45.44
C LEU A 131 -1.30 -9.26 44.33
N GLU A 132 0.01 -9.33 44.08
CA GLU A 132 0.59 -10.33 43.17
C GLU A 132 0.52 -11.75 43.75
N LYS A 133 0.40 -11.92 45.08
CA LYS A 133 0.17 -13.27 45.64
C LYS A 133 -1.15 -13.82 45.12
N GLU A 134 -1.17 -15.11 44.83
CA GLU A 134 -2.38 -15.79 44.37
C GLU A 134 -3.53 -15.58 45.34
N SER A 135 -4.65 -15.09 44.80
CA SER A 135 -5.89 -14.85 45.53
C SER A 135 -6.94 -15.89 45.10
N ASP A 136 -7.87 -16.21 45.99
CA ASP A 136 -9.03 -17.05 45.64
C ASP A 136 -9.84 -16.43 44.47
N ILE A 137 -9.83 -15.11 44.35
CA ILE A 137 -10.49 -14.37 43.27
C ILE A 137 -9.82 -14.67 41.92
N THR A 138 -8.48 -14.68 41.86
CA THR A 138 -7.77 -14.99 40.60
C THR A 138 -7.92 -16.45 40.23
N LYS A 139 -7.93 -17.37 41.21
CA LYS A 139 -8.20 -18.80 40.97
C LYS A 139 -9.60 -19.05 40.45
N ALA A 140 -10.62 -18.42 41.04
CA ALA A 140 -11.99 -18.48 40.57
C ALA A 140 -12.13 -17.93 39.14
N TYR A 141 -11.40 -16.86 38.83
CA TYR A 141 -11.38 -16.29 37.48
C TYR A 141 -10.70 -17.20 36.46
N ILE A 142 -9.54 -17.79 36.77
CA ILE A 142 -8.87 -18.79 35.92
C ILE A 142 -9.81 -19.97 35.65
N LYS A 143 -10.48 -20.49 36.68
CA LYS A 143 -11.45 -21.57 36.54
C LYS A 143 -12.62 -21.19 35.60
N ARG A 144 -13.12 -19.96 35.72
CA ARG A 144 -14.13 -19.45 34.79
C ARG A 144 -13.60 -19.38 33.35
N LEU A 145 -12.33 -19.01 33.16
CA LEU A 145 -11.71 -18.95 31.84
C LEU A 145 -11.53 -20.34 31.23
N SER A 146 -11.23 -21.36 32.03
CA SER A 146 -11.03 -22.73 31.53
C SER A 146 -12.33 -23.45 31.15
N GLU A 147 -13.44 -23.10 31.79
CA GLU A 147 -14.76 -23.69 31.52
C GLU A 147 -15.57 -22.94 30.44
N ALA A 148 -15.15 -21.72 30.10
CA ALA A 148 -15.87 -20.87 29.15
C ALA A 148 -15.68 -21.29 27.69
N LYS A 149 -16.73 -21.11 26.89
CA LYS A 149 -16.70 -21.39 25.45
C LYS A 149 -15.95 -20.31 24.66
N PHE A 150 -15.56 -20.64 23.43
CA PHE A 150 -14.87 -19.71 22.52
C PHE A 150 -15.60 -18.35 22.38
N THR A 151 -16.92 -18.36 22.19
CA THR A 151 -17.72 -17.13 22.03
C THR A 151 -17.73 -16.25 23.27
N GLU A 152 -17.68 -16.84 24.45
CA GLU A 152 -17.67 -16.12 25.72
C GLU A 152 -16.29 -15.54 26.00
N LEU A 153 -15.23 -16.34 25.78
CA LEU A 153 -13.85 -15.89 25.95
C LEU A 153 -13.45 -14.81 24.96
N THR A 154 -13.92 -14.88 23.71
CA THR A 154 -13.69 -13.82 22.72
C THR A 154 -14.43 -12.53 23.05
N ALA A 155 -15.58 -12.59 23.73
CA ALA A 155 -16.29 -11.41 24.23
C ALA A 155 -15.60 -10.81 25.47
N LEU A 156 -15.01 -11.65 26.33
CA LEU A 156 -14.20 -11.21 27.46
C LEU A 156 -12.84 -10.65 27.01
N ALA A 157 -12.31 -11.12 25.88
CA ALA A 157 -11.09 -10.60 25.29
C ALA A 157 -11.27 -9.11 24.90
N GLY A 158 -10.49 -8.24 25.52
CA GLY A 158 -10.57 -6.79 25.38
C GLY A 158 -11.25 -6.07 26.56
N GLN A 159 -11.87 -6.81 27.48
CA GLN A 159 -12.35 -6.25 28.74
C GLN A 159 -11.24 -6.27 29.80
N ILE A 160 -11.12 -5.17 30.54
CA ILE A 160 -10.21 -5.08 31.69
C ILE A 160 -11.02 -5.43 32.93
N MET A 161 -10.70 -6.57 33.54
CA MET A 161 -11.32 -6.99 34.80
C MET A 161 -10.41 -6.61 35.97
N ALA A 162 -10.88 -5.69 36.81
CA ALA A 162 -10.17 -5.32 38.04
C ALA A 162 -10.56 -6.27 39.18
N PHE A 163 -9.58 -6.98 39.72
CA PHE A 163 -9.76 -7.88 40.87
C PHE A 163 -9.74 -7.13 42.18
N ASN A 164 -8.85 -6.13 42.30
CA ASN A 164 -8.71 -5.34 43.51
C ASN A 164 -8.31 -3.90 43.17
N ARG A 165 -8.74 -2.95 44.00
CA ARG A 165 -8.39 -1.53 43.93
C ARG A 165 -8.12 -1.03 45.35
N ILE A 166 -6.92 -0.51 45.56
CA ILE A 166 -6.51 0.12 46.81
C ILE A 166 -6.00 1.52 46.48
N SER A 167 -6.37 2.54 47.26
CA SER A 167 -5.88 3.89 47.08
C SER A 167 -5.26 4.46 48.35
N ALA A 168 -4.31 5.37 48.17
CA ALA A 168 -3.76 6.20 49.23
C ALA A 168 -3.51 7.61 48.71
N ILE A 169 -3.67 8.59 49.61
CA ILE A 169 -3.39 9.99 49.30
C ILE A 169 -1.98 10.31 49.76
N GLY A 170 -1.18 10.93 48.89
CA GLY A 170 0.19 11.29 49.21
C GLY A 170 0.75 12.38 48.31
N ARG A 171 1.95 12.85 48.67
CA ARG A 171 2.70 13.85 47.89
C ARG A 171 3.55 13.14 46.85
N ALA A 172 3.22 13.31 45.58
CA ALA A 172 4.03 12.83 44.47
C ALA A 172 4.88 13.96 43.88
N ARG A 173 6.08 13.60 43.41
CA ARG A 173 6.96 14.53 42.71
C ARG A 173 6.28 15.09 41.47
N CYS A 174 6.31 16.40 41.29
CA CYS A 174 5.71 17.03 40.13
C CYS A 174 6.34 16.51 38.83
N LYS A 175 5.53 15.96 37.92
CA LYS A 175 6.00 15.41 36.64
C LYS A 175 6.61 16.47 35.71
N LYS A 176 6.16 17.74 35.80
CA LYS A 176 6.62 18.83 34.91
C LYS A 176 7.94 19.47 35.35
N CYS A 177 8.22 19.56 36.65
CA CYS A 177 9.49 20.11 37.16
C CYS A 177 10.41 19.08 37.81
N HIS A 178 9.98 17.82 37.92
CA HIS A 178 10.70 16.74 38.59
C HIS A 178 11.20 17.12 40.00
N GLY A 179 10.42 17.90 40.75
CA GLY A 179 10.78 18.36 42.10
C GLY A 179 11.62 19.63 42.15
N SER A 180 12.10 20.15 41.02
CA SER A 180 12.96 21.35 40.99
C SER A 180 12.23 22.67 41.23
N LYS A 181 10.91 22.64 41.41
CA LYS A 181 9.99 23.80 41.63
C LYS A 181 9.90 24.77 40.46
N LYS A 182 10.86 24.72 39.51
CA LYS A 182 10.90 25.56 38.31
C LYS A 182 10.81 24.68 37.06
N ALA A 183 9.88 25.00 36.17
CA ALA A 183 9.78 24.36 34.86
C ALA A 183 10.63 25.10 33.84
N MET A 184 11.02 24.40 32.76
CA MET A 184 11.67 25.03 31.62
C MET A 184 10.76 26.12 31.04
N CYS A 185 11.33 27.29 30.73
CA CYS A 185 10.58 28.36 30.09
C CYS A 185 10.21 27.94 28.67
N GLU A 186 8.90 27.84 28.37
CA GLU A 186 8.37 27.46 27.06
C GLU A 186 8.64 28.55 25.99
N VAL A 187 8.82 29.82 26.40
CA VAL A 187 9.05 30.94 25.48
C VAL A 187 10.47 30.94 24.90
N CYS A 188 11.48 30.58 25.72
CA CYS A 188 12.88 30.54 25.28
C CYS A 188 13.45 29.12 25.21
N ASN A 189 12.63 28.09 25.44
CA ASN A 189 13.02 26.68 25.52
C ASN A 189 14.26 26.45 26.42
N GLY A 190 14.28 27.11 27.57
CA GLY A 190 15.38 26.96 28.53
C GLY A 190 16.63 27.80 28.26
N LYS A 191 16.71 28.53 27.14
CA LYS A 191 17.91 29.28 26.74
C LYS A 191 18.14 30.57 27.55
N GLY A 192 17.12 31.08 28.21
CA GLY A 192 17.18 32.37 28.92
C GLY A 192 17.13 33.59 28.00
N VAL A 193 17.40 33.43 26.71
CA VAL A 193 17.37 34.48 25.69
C VAL A 193 16.40 34.13 24.56
N ILE A 194 15.82 35.15 23.92
CA ILE A 194 15.01 35.04 22.71
C ILE A 194 15.64 35.89 21.60
N SER A 195 15.36 35.55 20.35
CA SER A 195 15.77 36.39 19.21
C SER A 195 15.13 37.76 19.33
N CYS A 196 15.89 38.82 19.03
CA CYS A 196 15.39 40.18 19.11
C CYS A 196 14.15 40.34 18.22
N PRO A 197 12.97 40.68 18.76
CA PRO A 197 11.76 40.81 17.95
C PRO A 197 11.83 41.98 16.96
N SER A 198 12.69 42.97 17.24
CA SER A 198 12.86 44.16 16.41
C SER A 198 13.74 43.90 15.17
N CYS A 199 14.82 43.14 15.30
CA CYS A 199 15.76 42.90 14.19
C CYS A 199 15.96 41.44 13.78
N GLN A 200 15.43 40.49 14.55
CA GLN A 200 15.58 39.04 14.33
C GLN A 200 17.03 38.55 14.19
N GLY A 201 18.00 39.31 14.70
CA GLY A 201 19.43 39.02 14.57
C GLY A 201 20.09 39.54 13.29
N LEU A 202 19.42 40.41 12.52
CA LEU A 202 19.90 40.89 11.22
C LEU A 202 20.54 42.29 11.25
N SER A 203 20.50 42.99 12.39
CA SER A 203 20.95 44.39 12.47
C SER A 203 21.93 44.61 13.62
N ASP A 204 23.16 44.98 13.26
CA ASP A 204 24.27 45.26 14.18
C ASP A 204 24.11 46.60 14.94
N SER A 205 23.18 47.47 14.50
CA SER A 205 22.86 48.75 15.14
C SER A 205 21.48 48.76 15.81
N CYS A 206 20.93 47.60 16.17
CA CYS A 206 19.62 47.52 16.81
C CYS A 206 19.70 48.04 18.26
N SER A 207 18.93 49.07 18.61
CA SER A 207 18.88 49.67 19.96
C SER A 207 18.28 48.77 21.04
N MET A 208 17.45 47.79 20.65
CA MET A 208 16.83 46.84 21.60
C MET A 208 17.77 45.74 22.05
N CYS A 209 18.65 45.24 21.17
CA CYS A 209 19.60 44.17 21.50
C CYS A 209 21.07 44.65 21.48
N ASN A 210 21.31 45.95 21.28
CA ASN A 210 22.65 46.55 21.13
C ASN A 210 23.56 45.75 20.17
N GLY A 211 23.01 45.36 19.02
CA GLY A 211 23.74 44.59 18.00
C GLY A 211 23.97 43.10 18.29
N THR A 212 23.57 42.58 19.45
CA THR A 212 23.80 41.15 19.80
C THR A 212 22.85 40.17 19.11
N GLY A 213 21.74 40.65 18.54
CA GLY A 213 20.70 39.84 17.91
C GLY A 213 19.78 39.08 18.87
N PHE A 214 20.07 39.07 20.16
CA PHE A 214 19.30 38.38 21.20
C PHE A 214 18.97 39.32 22.36
N ILE A 215 17.82 39.10 22.99
CA ILE A 215 17.45 39.79 24.22
C ILE A 215 17.13 38.77 25.31
N ASN A 216 17.26 39.19 26.57
CA ASN A 216 16.83 38.34 27.68
C ASN A 216 15.34 38.05 27.55
N CYS A 217 14.96 36.81 27.82
CA CYS A 217 13.56 36.42 27.81
C CYS A 217 12.87 37.05 29.03
N ASP A 218 11.97 37.99 28.79
CA ASP A 218 11.19 38.67 29.83
C ASP A 218 10.36 37.69 30.67
N HIS A 219 9.84 36.62 30.05
CA HIS A 219 9.01 35.64 30.74
C HIS A 219 9.79 34.86 31.82
N CYS A 220 11.11 34.70 31.68
CA CYS A 220 11.95 34.07 32.71
C CYS A 220 13.03 34.99 33.28
N ASN A 221 13.00 36.28 32.95
CA ASN A 221 14.04 37.27 33.29
C ASN A 221 15.46 36.73 33.08
N GLY A 222 15.75 36.17 31.90
CA GLY A 222 17.09 35.63 31.59
C GLY A 222 17.43 34.26 32.20
N SER A 223 16.65 33.74 33.15
CA SER A 223 17.02 32.53 33.91
C SER A 223 16.78 31.19 33.18
N GLY A 224 16.05 31.20 32.07
CA GLY A 224 15.66 30.00 31.31
C GLY A 224 14.60 29.13 32.00
N LYS A 225 14.23 29.41 33.26
CA LYS A 225 13.28 28.61 34.04
C LYS A 225 12.23 29.51 34.70
N VAL A 226 11.00 29.03 34.78
CA VAL A 226 9.88 29.76 35.41
C VAL A 226 9.31 28.93 36.54
N VAL A 227 8.63 29.57 37.51
CA VAL A 227 7.94 28.84 38.59
C VAL A 227 6.98 27.83 37.94
N CYS A 228 7.08 26.57 38.36
CA CYS A 228 6.26 25.52 37.77
C CYS A 228 4.79 25.79 38.12
N ARG A 229 3.96 25.99 37.07
CA ARG A 229 2.54 26.31 37.21
C ARG A 229 1.76 25.14 37.82
N ASP A 230 2.08 23.91 37.41
CA ASP A 230 1.37 22.71 37.84
C ASP A 230 1.45 22.50 39.35
N CYS A 231 2.65 22.60 39.93
CA CYS A 231 2.85 22.49 41.37
C CYS A 231 2.90 23.83 42.09
N LYS A 232 2.64 24.95 41.41
CA LYS A 232 2.72 26.32 41.95
C LYS A 232 4.01 26.59 42.76
N GLY A 233 5.15 26.06 42.28
CA GLY A 233 6.44 26.18 42.97
C GLY A 233 6.65 25.29 44.21
N MET A 234 5.71 24.40 44.55
CA MET A 234 5.88 23.46 45.67
C MET A 234 6.84 22.30 45.36
N GLY A 235 7.00 21.94 44.08
CA GLY A 235 7.83 20.81 43.62
C GLY A 235 7.12 19.45 43.72
N GLU A 236 6.05 19.37 44.50
CA GLU A 236 5.22 18.20 44.70
C GLU A 236 3.75 18.52 44.45
N LEU A 237 2.97 17.48 44.17
CA LEU A 237 1.53 17.52 43.97
C LEU A 237 0.89 16.51 44.92
N ILE A 238 -0.26 16.86 45.49
CA ILE A 238 -1.03 15.89 46.24
C ILE A 238 -1.83 15.06 45.24
N VAL A 239 -1.61 13.75 45.27
CA VAL A 239 -2.24 12.79 44.39
C VAL A 239 -2.92 11.71 45.21
N GLU A 240 -4.00 11.18 44.65
CA GLU A 240 -4.53 9.89 45.06
C GLU A 240 -3.87 8.83 44.15
N ARG A 241 -3.01 8.00 44.74
CA ARG A 241 -2.39 6.87 44.06
C ARG A 241 -3.28 5.66 44.22
N GLU A 242 -3.83 5.20 43.11
CA GLU A 242 -4.58 3.94 43.02
C GLU A 242 -3.66 2.82 42.52
N ILE A 243 -3.68 1.69 43.22
CA ILE A 243 -3.08 0.43 42.78
C ILE A 243 -4.23 -0.49 42.38
N ILE A 244 -4.25 -0.85 41.11
CA ILE A 244 -5.28 -1.71 40.52
C ILE A 244 -4.61 -3.00 40.11
N TYR A 245 -5.12 -4.12 40.63
CA TYR A 245 -4.74 -5.44 40.15
C TYR A 245 -5.81 -5.91 39.17
N ASP A 246 -5.44 -6.02 37.90
CA ASP A 246 -6.37 -6.33 36.82
C ASP A 246 -5.83 -7.38 35.85
N SER A 247 -6.74 -7.98 35.09
CA SER A 247 -6.41 -8.83 33.95
C SER A 247 -6.40 -8.03 32.66
N GLU A 248 -5.33 -8.15 31.90
CA GLU A 248 -5.23 -7.68 30.53
C GLU A 248 -5.16 -8.87 29.58
N SER A 249 -6.04 -8.90 28.59
CA SER A 249 -6.04 -9.95 27.57
C SER A 249 -5.30 -9.50 26.33
N SER A 250 -4.40 -10.32 25.81
CA SER A 250 -3.87 -10.23 24.46
C SER A 250 -4.40 -11.37 23.60
N LYS A 251 -4.55 -11.10 22.30
CA LYS A 251 -4.93 -12.11 21.31
C LYS A 251 -3.79 -12.27 20.31
N ASP A 252 -3.52 -13.51 19.96
CA ASP A 252 -2.54 -13.90 18.97
C ASP A 252 -3.15 -14.99 18.09
N ILE A 253 -3.06 -14.84 16.78
CA ILE A 253 -3.77 -15.68 15.81
C ILE A 253 -2.74 -16.23 14.84
N GLU A 254 -2.56 -17.54 14.86
CA GLU A 254 -1.67 -18.23 13.93
C GLU A 254 -2.52 -19.00 12.92
N ILE A 255 -2.37 -18.67 11.65
CA ILE A 255 -3.07 -19.36 10.57
C ILE A 255 -2.03 -20.17 9.78
N SER A 256 -2.35 -21.43 9.52
CA SER A 256 -1.54 -22.32 8.69
C SER A 256 -2.41 -22.95 7.62
N LEU A 257 -1.95 -22.85 6.37
CA LEU A 257 -2.65 -23.37 5.21
C LEU A 257 -1.70 -24.25 4.40
N ASN A 258 -2.04 -25.54 4.32
CA ASN A 258 -1.29 -26.53 3.54
C ASN A 258 -2.07 -26.83 2.26
N VAL A 259 -1.58 -26.36 1.13
CA VAL A 259 -2.26 -26.54 -0.16
C VAL A 259 -2.00 -27.97 -0.68
N PRO A 260 -3.04 -28.78 -0.95
CA PRO A 260 -2.87 -30.14 -1.45
C PRO A 260 -2.10 -30.19 -2.77
N GLY A 261 -1.10 -31.07 -2.88
CA GLY A 261 -0.31 -31.23 -4.10
C GLY A 261 0.77 -30.16 -4.32
N SER A 262 1.04 -29.34 -3.31
CA SER A 262 2.22 -28.47 -3.26
C SER A 262 2.87 -28.57 -1.87
N ASP A 263 4.20 -28.60 -1.77
CA ASP A 263 4.89 -28.59 -0.47
C ASP A 263 4.89 -27.19 0.19
N LYS A 264 4.02 -26.29 -0.27
CA LYS A 264 3.93 -24.90 0.20
C LYS A 264 2.96 -24.82 1.38
N THR A 265 3.51 -24.47 2.54
CA THR A 265 2.74 -24.04 3.71
C THR A 265 2.68 -22.52 3.73
N ILE A 266 1.48 -21.95 3.65
CA ILE A 266 1.28 -20.50 3.71
C ILE A 266 0.96 -20.13 5.17
N THR A 267 1.76 -19.22 5.73
CA THR A 267 1.62 -18.73 7.11
C THR A 267 1.44 -17.22 7.20
N SER A 268 1.71 -16.49 6.10
CA SER A 268 1.50 -15.04 6.02
C SER A 268 0.26 -14.73 5.19
N PHE A 269 -0.60 -13.88 5.75
CA PHE A 269 -1.89 -13.53 5.15
C PHE A 269 -2.07 -12.00 5.20
N SER A 270 -2.88 -11.48 4.29
CA SER A 270 -3.35 -10.08 4.40
C SER A 270 -4.41 -9.97 5.51
N LYS A 271 -4.61 -8.77 6.06
CA LYS A 271 -5.64 -8.55 7.10
C LYS A 271 -7.04 -8.91 6.61
N GLU A 272 -7.29 -8.71 5.32
CA GLU A 272 -8.54 -9.09 4.67
C GLU A 272 -8.70 -10.62 4.60
N ASP A 273 -7.64 -11.34 4.23
CA ASP A 273 -7.64 -12.80 4.16
C ASP A 273 -7.79 -13.44 5.55
N GLU A 274 -7.06 -12.94 6.56
CA GLU A 274 -7.18 -13.38 7.95
C GLU A 274 -8.62 -13.26 8.43
N LYS A 275 -9.28 -12.12 8.15
CA LYS A 275 -10.68 -11.91 8.52
C LYS A 275 -11.61 -12.91 7.84
N ILE A 276 -11.41 -13.18 6.55
CA ILE A 276 -12.23 -14.16 5.81
C ILE A 276 -12.06 -15.56 6.39
N ILE A 277 -10.83 -15.95 6.70
CA ILE A 277 -10.51 -17.27 7.26
C ILE A 277 -11.11 -17.40 8.67
N LEU A 278 -10.99 -16.36 9.50
CA LEU A 278 -11.57 -16.35 10.85
C LEU A 278 -13.10 -16.40 10.84
N GLU A 279 -13.76 -15.69 9.92
CA GLU A 279 -15.22 -15.75 9.75
C GLU A 279 -15.71 -17.12 9.28
N ALA A 280 -14.86 -17.89 8.59
CA ALA A 280 -15.17 -19.21 8.06
C ALA A 280 -14.73 -20.37 8.97
N ALA A 281 -13.89 -20.09 9.98
CA ALA A 281 -13.33 -21.12 10.86
C ALA A 281 -14.39 -21.64 11.84
N ASN A 282 -14.56 -22.96 11.87
CA ASN A 282 -15.28 -23.64 12.94
C ASN A 282 -14.28 -23.93 14.05
N PHE A 283 -14.43 -23.29 15.20
CA PHE A 283 -13.58 -23.53 16.37
C PHE A 283 -14.14 -24.64 17.23
N ASP A 284 -13.24 -25.49 17.74
CA ASP A 284 -13.60 -26.50 18.71
C ASP A 284 -13.95 -25.80 20.04
N ASP A 285 -15.05 -26.21 20.69
CA ASP A 285 -15.49 -25.63 21.97
C ASP A 285 -14.52 -25.96 23.12
N GLN A 286 -13.66 -26.96 22.96
CA GLN A 286 -12.64 -27.34 23.94
C GLN A 286 -11.37 -26.52 23.71
N SER A 287 -11.05 -25.66 24.68
CA SER A 287 -9.78 -24.92 24.68
C SER A 287 -8.64 -25.77 25.25
N LEU A 288 -7.47 -25.71 24.63
CA LEU A 288 -6.23 -26.20 25.24
C LEU A 288 -5.72 -25.11 26.19
N GLY A 289 -6.18 -25.16 27.43
CA GLY A 289 -5.82 -24.23 28.48
C GLY A 289 -4.50 -24.56 29.16
N SER A 290 -3.64 -23.57 29.38
CA SER A 290 -2.45 -23.67 30.21
C SER A 290 -2.40 -22.52 31.21
N GLU A 291 -2.30 -22.84 32.50
CA GLU A 291 -2.04 -21.86 33.55
C GLU A 291 -0.61 -21.32 33.44
N GLN A 292 -0.46 -20.01 33.59
CA GLN A 292 0.83 -19.34 33.62
C GLN A 292 1.00 -18.62 34.97
N PRO A 293 2.24 -18.31 35.40
CA PRO A 293 2.47 -17.48 36.57
C PRO A 293 1.75 -16.12 36.40
N HIS A 294 0.76 -15.85 37.24
CA HIS A 294 -0.12 -14.67 37.16
C HIS A 294 -0.83 -14.53 35.80
N GLY A 295 -1.29 -15.63 35.21
CA GLY A 295 -2.04 -15.56 33.98
C GLY A 295 -2.64 -16.88 33.52
N TYR A 296 -3.36 -16.81 32.40
CA TYR A 296 -3.97 -17.97 31.77
C TYR A 296 -3.89 -17.85 30.26
N LYS A 297 -3.50 -18.92 29.57
CA LYS A 297 -3.50 -19.00 28.11
C LYS A 297 -4.50 -20.05 27.67
N ALA A 298 -5.44 -19.66 26.81
CA ALA A 298 -6.36 -20.56 26.14
C ALA A 298 -6.04 -20.60 24.65
N THR A 299 -5.78 -21.79 24.12
CA THR A 299 -5.60 -22.00 22.68
C THR A 299 -6.80 -22.74 22.11
N PHE A 300 -7.49 -22.12 21.16
CA PHE A 300 -8.56 -22.75 20.39
C PHE A 300 -8.05 -23.15 19.02
N ILE A 301 -8.39 -24.35 18.59
CA ILE A 301 -8.08 -24.81 17.25
C ILE A 301 -9.37 -24.71 16.44
N GLY A 302 -9.28 -24.07 15.27
CA GLY A 302 -10.38 -23.96 14.33
C GLY A 302 -9.98 -24.40 12.94
N TYR A 303 -10.96 -24.91 12.20
CA TYR A 303 -10.77 -25.37 10.83
C TYR A 303 -11.70 -24.59 9.89
N ALA A 304 -11.10 -23.84 8.96
CA ALA A 304 -11.83 -23.12 7.92
C ALA A 304 -11.84 -23.95 6.63
N PRO A 305 -13.01 -24.29 6.06
CA PRO A 305 -13.09 -25.05 4.80
C PRO A 305 -12.56 -24.20 3.64
N CYS A 306 -11.63 -24.78 2.89
CA CYS A 306 -10.96 -24.17 1.75
C CYS A 306 -11.03 -25.06 0.51
N PHE A 307 -11.03 -24.43 -0.65
CA PHE A 307 -11.10 -25.11 -1.95
C PHE A 307 -10.02 -24.55 -2.86
N ALA A 308 -9.19 -25.42 -3.42
CA ALA A 308 -8.12 -25.05 -4.33
C ALA A 308 -8.54 -25.42 -5.75
N VAL A 309 -8.32 -24.51 -6.66
CA VAL A 309 -8.64 -24.65 -8.08
C VAL A 309 -7.42 -24.27 -8.86
N ARG A 310 -6.86 -25.23 -9.59
CA ARG A 310 -5.71 -24.96 -10.43
C ARG A 310 -6.17 -24.52 -11.81
N VAL A 311 -5.68 -23.36 -12.25
CA VAL A 311 -6.00 -22.77 -13.54
C VAL A 311 -4.74 -22.72 -14.41
N ASN A 312 -4.82 -23.32 -15.59
CA ASN A 312 -3.76 -23.26 -16.59
C ASN A 312 -4.12 -22.18 -17.59
N LEU A 313 -3.20 -21.24 -17.81
CA LEU A 313 -3.30 -20.25 -18.87
C LEU A 313 -2.55 -20.74 -20.11
N LYS A 314 -3.12 -20.47 -21.28
CA LYS A 314 -2.49 -20.77 -22.56
C LYS A 314 -1.19 -19.96 -22.70
N GLY A 315 -0.07 -20.67 -22.89
CA GLY A 315 1.25 -20.05 -23.03
C GLY A 315 2.08 -19.98 -21.74
N GLU A 316 1.50 -20.37 -20.59
CA GLU A 316 2.24 -20.50 -19.33
C GLU A 316 2.45 -21.96 -18.95
N ILE A 317 3.63 -22.26 -18.39
CA ILE A 317 4.00 -23.61 -17.95
C ILE A 317 3.57 -23.83 -16.50
N THR A 318 3.61 -22.77 -15.68
CA THR A 318 3.25 -22.86 -14.27
C THR A 318 1.76 -22.56 -14.08
N PRO A 319 1.01 -23.46 -13.45
CA PRO A 319 -0.39 -23.24 -13.20
C PRO A 319 -0.61 -22.29 -12.02
N PHE A 320 -1.74 -21.60 -12.01
CA PHE A 320 -2.14 -20.70 -10.92
C PHE A 320 -3.09 -21.43 -9.98
N ASP A 321 -2.72 -21.50 -8.69
CA ASP A 321 -3.58 -22.07 -7.67
C ASP A 321 -4.47 -20.96 -7.08
N PHE A 322 -5.78 -21.06 -7.31
CA PHE A 322 -6.78 -20.17 -6.72
C PHE A 322 -7.35 -20.84 -5.49
N ILE A 323 -7.27 -20.15 -4.34
CA ILE A 323 -7.78 -20.66 -3.07
C ILE A 323 -9.03 -19.87 -2.70
N LEU A 324 -10.12 -20.58 -2.46
CA LEU A 324 -11.41 -20.04 -2.04
C LEU A 324 -11.70 -20.51 -0.61
N CYS A 325 -12.13 -19.61 0.26
CA CYS A 325 -12.39 -19.93 1.67
C CYS A 325 -13.86 -19.70 2.04
N GLY A 326 -14.40 -20.62 2.85
CA GLY A 326 -15.73 -20.56 3.43
C GLY A 326 -16.88 -20.82 2.45
N LYS A 327 -18.11 -20.84 3.01
CA LYS A 327 -19.36 -21.06 2.24
C LYS A 327 -19.65 -19.99 1.17
N SER A 328 -19.10 -18.79 1.36
CA SER A 328 -19.24 -17.68 0.43
C SER A 328 -18.24 -17.72 -0.73
N LEU A 329 -17.28 -18.66 -0.71
CA LEU A 329 -16.26 -18.84 -1.74
C LEU A 329 -15.51 -17.55 -2.06
N LYS A 330 -15.01 -16.88 -1.03
CA LYS A 330 -14.19 -15.68 -1.21
C LYS A 330 -12.74 -16.08 -1.54
N PRO A 331 -12.11 -15.46 -2.56
CA PRO A 331 -10.72 -15.76 -2.90
C PRO A 331 -9.76 -15.19 -1.86
N ILE A 332 -8.85 -16.04 -1.38
CA ILE A 332 -7.75 -15.71 -0.47
C ILE A 332 -6.41 -15.97 -1.16
N CYS A 333 -5.33 -15.38 -0.66
CA CYS A 333 -3.96 -15.60 -1.18
C CYS A 333 -3.89 -15.45 -2.70
N LYS A 334 -4.47 -14.37 -3.23
CA LYS A 334 -4.67 -14.17 -4.66
C LYS A 334 -3.32 -14.21 -5.40
N PRO A 335 -3.16 -15.07 -6.42
CA PRO A 335 -1.93 -15.08 -7.20
C PRO A 335 -1.83 -13.80 -8.05
N PRO A 336 -0.60 -13.33 -8.36
CA PRO A 336 -0.37 -12.15 -9.20
C PRO A 336 -0.58 -12.48 -10.69
N LEU A 337 -1.78 -12.91 -11.04
CA LEU A 337 -2.18 -13.32 -12.39
C LEU A 337 -1.94 -12.20 -13.42
N LEU A 338 -2.28 -10.97 -13.04
CA LEU A 338 -2.24 -9.83 -13.95
C LEU A 338 -0.82 -9.40 -14.31
N ASP A 339 0.19 -9.79 -13.53
CA ASP A 339 1.59 -9.55 -13.86
C ASP A 339 1.97 -10.29 -15.15
N VAL A 340 1.42 -11.50 -15.34
CA VAL A 340 1.61 -12.29 -16.55
C VAL A 340 0.72 -11.79 -17.69
N VAL A 341 -0.56 -11.52 -17.40
CA VAL A 341 -1.51 -11.05 -18.43
C VAL A 341 -1.10 -9.71 -19.02
N PHE A 342 -0.53 -8.80 -18.22
CA PHE A 342 -0.07 -7.48 -18.67
C PHE A 342 1.42 -7.42 -19.00
N LYS A 343 2.10 -8.56 -19.04
CA LYS A 343 3.54 -8.63 -19.31
C LYS A 343 3.89 -8.09 -20.69
N GLU A 344 3.08 -8.44 -21.69
CA GLU A 344 3.28 -7.97 -23.06
C GLU A 344 3.09 -6.46 -23.17
N GLU A 345 2.00 -5.92 -22.62
CA GLU A 345 1.74 -4.48 -22.60
C GLU A 345 2.81 -3.72 -21.81
N SER A 346 3.31 -4.30 -20.72
CA SER A 346 4.42 -3.74 -19.93
C SER A 346 5.72 -3.68 -20.74
N ASN A 347 6.01 -4.73 -21.52
CA ASN A 347 7.18 -4.77 -22.39
C ASN A 347 7.07 -3.73 -23.52
N ILE A 348 5.91 -3.65 -24.18
CA ILE A 348 5.65 -2.63 -25.22
C ILE A 348 5.79 -1.21 -24.63
N LEU A 349 5.22 -0.97 -23.45
CA LEU A 349 5.31 0.32 -22.79
C LEU A 349 6.77 0.70 -22.46
N SER A 350 7.55 -0.25 -21.93
CA SER A 350 8.96 -0.01 -21.60
C SER A 350 9.85 0.16 -22.84
N SER A 351 9.60 -0.59 -23.92
CA SER A 351 10.33 -0.43 -25.18
C SER A 351 10.06 0.95 -25.81
N THR A 352 8.79 1.38 -25.88
CA THR A 352 8.42 2.70 -26.40
C THR A 352 9.03 3.84 -25.58
N LEU A 353 9.16 3.68 -24.26
CA LEU A 353 9.84 4.67 -23.41
C LEU A 353 11.35 4.75 -23.68
N SER A 354 11.98 3.64 -24.08
CA SER A 354 13.42 3.57 -24.35
C SER A 354 13.83 4.14 -25.71
N ILE A 355 12.96 4.01 -26.72
CA ILE A 355 13.24 4.41 -28.11
C ILE A 355 13.07 5.93 -28.31
N GLY A 356 12.39 6.60 -27.38
CA GLY A 356 12.29 8.07 -27.34
C GLY A 356 11.10 8.61 -28.13
N SER A 357 11.02 9.94 -28.24
CA SER A 357 9.84 10.65 -28.76
C SER A 357 9.60 10.51 -30.27
N ASP A 358 10.48 9.83 -31.00
CA ASP A 358 10.64 10.05 -32.43
C ASP A 358 9.94 8.98 -33.27
N ASP A 359 9.71 7.78 -32.72
CA ASP A 359 8.97 6.71 -33.39
C ASP A 359 7.47 6.80 -33.08
N VAL A 360 6.68 7.19 -34.09
CA VAL A 360 5.22 7.31 -33.99
C VAL A 360 4.54 5.94 -34.07
N ASP A 361 5.13 4.98 -34.80
CA ASP A 361 4.52 3.67 -35.03
C ASP A 361 4.48 2.87 -33.73
N GLU A 362 5.58 2.87 -32.97
CA GLU A 362 5.64 2.22 -31.67
C GLU A 362 4.67 2.84 -30.65
N LYS A 363 4.53 4.18 -30.65
CA LYS A 363 3.54 4.85 -29.81
C LYS A 363 2.12 4.44 -30.18
N ILE A 364 1.81 4.29 -31.47
CA ILE A 364 0.49 3.82 -31.92
C ILE A 364 0.24 2.39 -31.42
N VAL A 365 1.22 1.50 -31.54
CA VAL A 365 1.13 0.12 -31.05
C VAL A 365 0.89 0.11 -29.53
N CYS A 366 1.68 0.88 -28.78
CA CYS A 366 1.54 1.01 -27.32
C CYS A 366 0.16 1.53 -26.91
N VAL A 367 -0.33 2.61 -27.55
CA VAL A 367 -1.64 3.18 -27.28
C VAL A 367 -2.77 2.18 -27.55
N LYS A 368 -2.70 1.44 -28.67
CA LYS A 368 -3.69 0.41 -29.00
C LYS A 368 -3.67 -0.74 -28.00
N ALA A 369 -2.49 -1.18 -27.56
CA ALA A 369 -2.33 -2.22 -26.55
C ALA A 369 -2.95 -1.79 -25.21
N LEU A 370 -2.65 -0.58 -24.73
CA LEU A 370 -3.21 -0.02 -23.50
C LEU A 370 -4.73 0.22 -23.59
N ALA A 371 -5.22 0.69 -24.74
CA ALA A 371 -6.65 0.91 -24.97
C ALA A 371 -7.45 -0.41 -25.05
N GLY A 372 -6.81 -1.51 -25.45
CA GLY A 372 -7.41 -2.83 -25.53
C GLY A 372 -7.85 -3.40 -24.19
N LYS A 373 -7.26 -2.95 -23.07
CA LYS A 373 -7.57 -3.42 -21.72
C LYS A 373 -8.31 -2.34 -20.92
N ALA A 374 -9.55 -2.63 -20.51
CA ALA A 374 -10.41 -1.67 -19.80
C ALA A 374 -9.81 -1.15 -18.48
N ILE A 375 -9.12 -2.02 -17.72
CA ILE A 375 -8.44 -1.66 -16.46
C ILE A 375 -7.36 -0.60 -16.74
N LEU A 376 -6.52 -0.84 -17.75
CA LEU A 376 -5.40 0.05 -18.11
C LEU A 376 -5.91 1.39 -18.65
N ALA A 377 -6.90 1.37 -19.53
CA ALA A 377 -7.52 2.57 -20.06
C ALA A 377 -8.20 3.41 -18.96
N LYS A 378 -8.79 2.77 -17.94
CA LYS A 378 -9.37 3.47 -16.78
C LYS A 378 -8.28 4.14 -15.94
N THR A 379 -7.21 3.43 -15.61
CA THR A 379 -6.08 3.99 -14.84
C THR A 379 -5.38 5.12 -15.58
N ILE A 380 -5.25 5.07 -16.90
CA ILE A 380 -4.63 6.19 -17.66
C ILE A 380 -5.47 7.47 -17.54
N ARG A 381 -6.81 7.36 -17.55
CA ARG A 381 -7.71 8.52 -17.45
C ARG A 381 -7.72 9.17 -16.06
N SER A 382 -7.33 8.46 -15.02
CA SER A 382 -7.31 8.98 -13.65
C SER A 382 -6.00 9.70 -13.31
N ILE A 383 -4.88 9.37 -13.96
CA ILE A 383 -3.54 9.93 -13.71
C ILE A 383 -3.57 11.46 -13.66
N GLU A 384 -4.16 12.13 -14.66
CA GLU A 384 -4.20 13.60 -14.69
C GLU A 384 -5.01 14.20 -13.53
N ASN A 385 -6.09 13.53 -13.08
CA ASN A 385 -6.88 14.01 -11.95
C ASN A 385 -6.09 13.83 -10.64
N TYR A 386 -5.38 12.71 -10.47
CA TYR A 386 -4.51 12.51 -9.31
C TYR A 386 -3.36 13.51 -9.29
N GLU A 387 -2.71 13.77 -10.43
CA GLU A 387 -1.64 14.75 -10.55
C GLU A 387 -2.13 16.15 -10.11
N LEU A 388 -3.30 16.57 -10.62
CA LEU A 388 -3.96 17.81 -10.21
C LEU A 388 -4.21 17.92 -8.71
N ASP A 389 -4.81 16.89 -8.13
CA ASP A 389 -5.19 16.90 -6.72
C ASP A 389 -3.96 16.90 -5.80
N ILE A 390 -2.90 16.18 -6.18
CA ILE A 390 -1.63 16.16 -5.44
C ILE A 390 -0.95 17.52 -5.53
N ILE A 391 -0.85 18.11 -6.74
CA ILE A 391 -0.23 19.43 -6.92
C ILE A 391 -0.97 20.48 -6.11
N LYS A 392 -2.32 20.50 -6.12
CA LYS A 392 -3.12 21.45 -5.31
C LYS A 392 -2.83 21.32 -3.81
N LYS A 393 -2.77 20.09 -3.30
CA LYS A 393 -2.48 19.83 -1.88
C LYS A 393 -1.08 20.29 -1.49
N GLU A 394 -0.09 20.01 -2.33
CA GLU A 394 1.31 20.34 -2.02
C GLU A 394 1.60 21.84 -2.22
N ALA A 395 0.97 22.47 -3.22
CA ALA A 395 0.98 23.92 -3.44
C ALA A 395 0.43 24.67 -2.21
N ALA A 396 -0.70 24.22 -1.67
CA ALA A 396 -1.32 24.79 -0.48
C ALA A 396 -0.42 24.68 0.77
N LYS A 397 0.25 23.53 0.97
CA LYS A 397 1.18 23.35 2.10
C LYS A 397 2.39 24.28 2.03
N GLN A 398 2.88 24.55 0.83
CA GLN A 398 4.13 25.29 0.61
C GLN A 398 3.93 26.78 0.35
N GLY A 399 2.67 27.25 0.27
CA GLY A 399 2.31 28.64 -0.02
C GLY A 399 2.63 29.07 -1.45
N VAL A 400 2.58 28.16 -2.41
CA VAL A 400 2.99 28.37 -3.82
C VAL A 400 1.76 28.21 -4.73
N THR A 401 1.71 28.91 -5.88
CA THR A 401 0.60 28.75 -6.83
C THR A 401 0.78 27.48 -7.68
N VAL A 402 -0.33 26.86 -8.09
CA VAL A 402 -0.31 25.66 -8.95
C VAL A 402 0.39 25.94 -10.29
N GLU A 403 0.27 27.17 -10.80
CA GLU A 403 0.85 27.59 -12.07
C GLU A 403 2.38 27.69 -12.02
N SER A 404 2.97 28.16 -10.93
CA SER A 404 4.44 28.23 -10.82
C SER A 404 5.09 26.85 -10.79
N ILE A 405 4.38 25.81 -10.34
CA ILE A 405 4.87 24.41 -10.36
C ILE A 405 4.79 23.81 -11.76
N LEU A 406 3.72 24.11 -12.50
CA LEU A 406 3.44 23.55 -13.82
C LEU A 406 4.25 24.21 -14.96
N TRP A 407 4.48 25.53 -14.88
CA TRP A 407 5.04 26.33 -15.98
C TRP A 407 6.51 26.73 -15.81
N GLU A 408 7.18 26.33 -14.73
CA GLU A 408 8.62 26.59 -14.56
C GLU A 408 9.46 25.80 -15.58
N ASN A 409 10.25 26.55 -16.37
CA ASN A 409 11.18 26.02 -17.36
C ASN A 409 12.21 25.09 -16.70
N LYS A 410 12.54 23.97 -17.37
CA LYS A 410 13.47 22.93 -16.86
C LYS A 410 14.85 23.48 -16.42
N ASN A 411 15.24 24.65 -16.92
CA ASN A 411 16.55 25.26 -16.71
C ASN A 411 16.60 26.28 -15.55
N ASP A 412 15.46 26.64 -14.95
CA ASP A 412 15.37 27.70 -13.92
C ASP A 412 14.60 27.22 -12.67
N LEU A 413 14.77 25.94 -12.33
CA LEU A 413 14.10 25.32 -11.19
C LEU A 413 14.79 25.72 -9.88
N ASN A 414 14.12 26.54 -9.07
CA ASN A 414 14.50 26.75 -7.68
C ASN A 414 14.56 25.40 -6.94
N ASN A 415 15.49 25.21 -6.00
CA ASN A 415 15.68 23.97 -5.24
C ASN A 415 14.36 23.48 -4.59
N LYS A 416 13.49 24.42 -4.20
CA LYS A 416 12.17 24.15 -3.62
C LYS A 416 11.19 23.52 -4.64
N ALA A 417 11.16 23.98 -5.88
CA ALA A 417 10.29 23.45 -6.92
C ALA A 417 10.71 22.04 -7.38
N ARG A 418 12.03 21.77 -7.40
CA ARG A 418 12.56 20.42 -7.68
C ARG A 418 12.13 19.41 -6.61
N LEU A 419 12.20 19.79 -5.33
CA LEU A 419 11.75 18.97 -4.20
C LEU A 419 10.24 18.72 -4.24
N ILE A 420 9.45 19.73 -4.61
CA ILE A 420 8.00 19.57 -4.78
C ILE A 420 7.71 18.60 -5.93
N LYS A 421 8.36 18.76 -7.09
CA LYS A 421 8.16 17.85 -8.24
C LYS A 421 8.54 16.39 -7.91
N SER A 422 9.61 16.15 -7.16
CA SER A 422 9.97 14.78 -6.74
C SER A 422 8.94 14.18 -5.78
N THR A 423 8.45 14.99 -4.84
CA THR A 423 7.44 14.56 -3.85
C THR A 423 6.09 14.27 -4.51
N VAL A 424 5.66 15.14 -5.45
CA VAL A 424 4.44 14.95 -6.24
C VAL A 424 4.54 13.66 -7.05
N ARG A 425 5.68 13.39 -7.68
CA ARG A 425 5.90 12.19 -8.48
C ARG A 425 5.85 10.90 -7.67
N GLU A 426 6.47 10.87 -6.49
CA GLU A 426 6.40 9.73 -5.54
C GLU A 426 4.94 9.45 -5.14
N GLN A 427 4.20 10.49 -4.73
CA GLN A 427 2.79 10.34 -4.33
C GLN A 427 1.89 9.92 -5.50
N LEU A 428 2.18 10.39 -6.72
CA LEU A 428 1.45 10.01 -7.91
C LEU A 428 1.65 8.53 -8.25
N ILE A 429 2.89 8.03 -8.19
CA ILE A 429 3.18 6.61 -8.39
C ILE A 429 2.43 5.74 -7.38
N GLU A 430 2.45 6.11 -6.09
CA GLU A 430 1.75 5.33 -5.06
C GLU A 430 0.23 5.32 -5.30
N ASN A 431 -0.39 6.48 -5.56
CA ASN A 431 -1.85 6.57 -5.79
C ASN A 431 -2.29 5.79 -7.03
N VAL A 432 -1.55 5.89 -8.13
CA VAL A 432 -1.86 5.16 -9.37
C VAL A 432 -1.65 3.65 -9.16
N SER A 433 -0.61 3.25 -8.43
CA SER A 433 -0.37 1.84 -8.10
C SER A 433 -1.49 1.25 -7.23
N LEU A 434 -2.01 2.01 -6.26
CA LEU A 434 -3.12 1.62 -5.41
C LEU A 434 -4.43 1.54 -6.20
N GLU A 435 -4.66 2.46 -7.13
CA GLU A 435 -5.83 2.40 -8.01
C GLU A 435 -5.76 1.17 -8.93
N LEU A 436 -4.58 0.87 -9.48
CA LEU A 436 -4.36 -0.32 -10.30
C LEU A 436 -4.63 -1.59 -9.49
N ILE A 437 -4.12 -1.70 -8.26
CA ILE A 437 -4.39 -2.83 -7.34
C ILE A 437 -5.88 -2.95 -7.01
N SER A 438 -6.55 -1.83 -6.75
CA SER A 438 -7.98 -1.77 -6.44
C SER A 438 -8.84 -2.20 -7.63
N ASN A 439 -8.57 -1.64 -8.81
CA ASN A 439 -9.24 -2.01 -10.06
C ASN A 439 -8.97 -3.49 -10.43
N ALA A 440 -7.79 -4.02 -10.07
CA ALA A 440 -7.38 -5.41 -10.22
C ALA A 440 -7.89 -6.34 -9.12
N GLN A 441 -8.61 -5.85 -8.10
CA GLN A 441 -9.05 -6.62 -6.93
C GLN A 441 -7.94 -7.39 -6.20
N GLY A 442 -6.68 -6.93 -6.30
CA GLY A 442 -5.52 -7.57 -5.69
C GLY A 442 -4.90 -8.75 -6.45
N PHE A 443 -5.25 -8.97 -7.74
CA PHE A 443 -4.62 -9.99 -8.61
C PHE A 443 -3.35 -9.50 -9.31
N ILE A 444 -2.80 -8.37 -8.87
CA ILE A 444 -1.57 -7.76 -9.38
C ILE A 444 -0.59 -7.59 -8.23
N SER A 445 0.68 -7.91 -8.43
CA SER A 445 1.68 -7.71 -7.37
C SER A 445 1.94 -6.23 -7.12
N LYS A 446 2.32 -5.89 -5.88
CA LYS A 446 2.65 -4.50 -5.53
C LYS A 446 3.87 -4.00 -6.32
N GLU A 447 4.83 -4.87 -6.57
CA GLU A 447 6.06 -4.57 -7.30
C GLU A 447 5.78 -4.27 -8.77
N PHE A 448 5.05 -5.17 -9.44
CA PHE A 448 4.64 -4.96 -10.83
C PHE A 448 3.73 -3.76 -10.98
N SER A 449 2.74 -3.58 -10.09
CA SER A 449 1.87 -2.39 -10.10
C SER A 449 2.66 -1.08 -10.00
N ARG A 450 3.65 -1.01 -9.09
CA ARG A 450 4.49 0.19 -8.93
C ARG A 450 5.37 0.44 -10.15
N TYR A 451 5.97 -0.61 -10.72
CA TYR A 451 6.77 -0.53 -11.95
C TYR A 451 5.91 -0.06 -13.14
N PHE A 452 4.76 -0.68 -13.33
CA PHE A 452 3.84 -0.37 -14.42
C PHE A 452 3.27 1.05 -14.28
N ALA A 453 2.87 1.47 -13.08
CA ALA A 453 2.40 2.83 -12.79
C ALA A 453 3.47 3.88 -13.10
N LYS A 454 4.74 3.63 -12.74
CA LYS A 454 5.86 4.52 -13.07
C LYS A 454 5.98 4.70 -14.59
N ASN A 455 5.98 3.61 -15.34
CA ASN A 455 6.08 3.66 -16.80
C ASN A 455 4.87 4.36 -17.44
N LEU A 456 3.66 4.13 -16.93
CA LEU A 456 2.46 4.83 -17.39
C LEU A 456 2.57 6.34 -17.17
N ILE A 457 3.02 6.77 -15.99
CA ILE A 457 3.20 8.20 -15.66
C ILE A 457 4.24 8.84 -16.58
N ASP A 458 5.32 8.13 -16.92
CA ASP A 458 6.33 8.62 -17.86
C ASP A 458 5.82 8.66 -19.31
N PHE A 459 4.90 7.78 -19.67
CA PHE A 459 4.32 7.70 -21.01
C PHE A 459 3.24 8.76 -21.27
N VAL A 460 2.41 9.13 -20.28
CA VAL A 460 1.34 10.12 -20.46
C VAL A 460 1.84 11.46 -21.05
N PRO A 461 2.97 12.05 -20.61
CA PRO A 461 3.54 13.23 -21.26
C PRO A 461 3.93 13.02 -22.73
N LEU A 462 4.40 11.83 -23.10
CA LEU A 462 4.76 11.49 -24.48
C LEU A 462 3.55 11.42 -25.40
N LEU A 463 2.36 11.11 -24.85
CA LEU A 463 1.11 11.11 -25.61
C LEU A 463 0.82 12.48 -26.26
N MET A 464 1.35 13.55 -25.66
CA MET A 464 1.10 14.94 -26.08
C MET A 464 2.09 15.46 -27.13
N MET A 465 3.14 14.70 -27.46
CA MET A 465 4.12 15.10 -28.47
C MET A 465 3.84 14.42 -29.82
N LEU A 466 3.47 15.23 -30.82
CA LEU A 466 3.35 14.85 -32.23
C LEU A 466 4.73 14.57 -32.85
N ASN A 467 4.74 14.00 -34.05
CA ASN A 467 5.97 13.67 -34.77
C ASN A 467 6.93 14.88 -34.87
N PRO A 468 8.17 14.82 -34.35
CA PRO A 468 9.10 15.95 -34.38
C PRO A 468 9.51 16.32 -35.82
N ASN A 469 9.50 15.35 -36.74
CA ASN A 469 9.86 15.55 -38.15
C ASN A 469 8.71 16.13 -38.99
N THR A 470 7.56 16.45 -38.37
CA THR A 470 6.40 17.04 -39.07
C THR A 470 6.80 18.25 -39.90
N LYS A 471 7.60 19.17 -39.33
CA LYS A 471 8.01 20.40 -40.02
C LYS A 471 8.85 20.12 -41.27
N THR A 472 9.84 19.24 -41.18
CA THR A 472 10.75 18.91 -42.29
C THR A 472 10.00 18.22 -43.42
N VAL A 473 9.15 17.25 -43.09
CA VAL A 473 8.27 16.55 -44.03
C VAL A 473 7.36 17.52 -44.77
N TRP A 474 6.63 18.38 -44.03
CA TRP A 474 5.73 19.36 -44.65
C TRP A 474 6.46 20.38 -45.52
N THR A 475 7.66 20.83 -45.13
CA THR A 475 8.45 21.74 -45.96
C THR A 475 8.91 21.09 -47.27
N ALA A 476 9.38 19.85 -47.23
CA ALA A 476 9.84 19.13 -48.41
C ALA A 476 8.68 18.87 -49.38
N VAL A 477 7.53 18.41 -48.87
CA VAL A 477 6.36 18.15 -49.72
C VAL A 477 5.79 19.44 -50.29
N SER A 478 5.70 20.52 -49.50
CA SER A 478 5.20 21.81 -49.99
C SER A 478 6.05 22.34 -51.15
N LEU A 479 7.39 22.28 -51.02
CA LEU A 479 8.31 22.70 -52.08
C LEU A 479 8.18 21.84 -53.34
N ALA A 480 8.09 20.52 -53.18
CA ALA A 480 7.92 19.60 -54.31
C ALA A 480 6.59 19.85 -55.05
N VAL A 481 5.49 19.99 -54.31
CA VAL A 481 4.16 20.26 -54.89
C VAL A 481 4.14 21.61 -55.61
N TRP A 482 4.72 22.65 -55.02
CA TRP A 482 4.80 23.96 -55.66
C TRP A 482 5.64 23.93 -56.94
N LEU A 483 6.75 23.19 -56.97
CA LEU A 483 7.58 23.03 -58.17
C LEU A 483 6.82 22.30 -59.29
N VAL A 484 6.16 21.18 -58.96
CA VAL A 484 5.37 20.40 -59.93
C VAL A 484 4.19 21.22 -60.47
N ASN A 485 3.46 21.91 -59.61
CA ASN A 485 2.34 22.77 -60.03
C ASN A 485 2.81 23.94 -60.89
N SER A 486 3.96 24.56 -60.57
CA SER A 486 4.53 25.64 -61.38
C SER A 486 4.88 25.16 -62.79
N LEU A 487 5.50 23.98 -62.91
CA LEU A 487 5.81 23.37 -64.21
C LEU A 487 4.54 23.03 -64.99
N ALA A 488 3.54 22.42 -64.33
CA ALA A 488 2.28 22.04 -64.97
C ALA A 488 1.54 23.26 -65.57
N VAL A 489 1.43 24.35 -64.81
CA VAL A 489 0.77 25.58 -65.26
C VAL A 489 1.60 26.30 -66.33
N TYR A 490 2.93 26.22 -66.28
CA TYR A 490 3.80 26.79 -67.32
C TYR A 490 3.61 26.12 -68.68
N PHE A 491 3.49 24.78 -68.72
CA PHE A 491 3.29 24.05 -69.97
C PHE A 491 1.84 24.10 -70.47
N VAL A 492 0.85 24.14 -69.58
CA VAL A 492 -0.58 24.11 -69.94
C VAL A 492 -1.34 25.19 -69.14
N PRO A 493 -1.33 26.46 -69.59
CA PRO A 493 -1.90 27.60 -68.86
C PRO A 493 -3.42 27.72 -69.09
N THR A 494 -4.17 26.66 -68.76
CA THR A 494 -5.64 26.65 -68.84
C THR A 494 -6.28 26.73 -67.46
N ILE A 495 -7.46 27.34 -67.39
CA ILE A 495 -8.26 27.40 -66.15
C ILE A 495 -8.56 25.99 -65.63
N ALA A 496 -8.82 25.03 -66.52
CA ALA A 496 -9.03 23.62 -66.17
C ALA A 496 -7.80 22.99 -65.49
N CYS A 497 -6.58 23.29 -65.97
CA CYS A 497 -5.35 22.82 -65.35
C CYS A 497 -5.16 23.38 -63.94
N ILE A 498 -5.52 24.64 -63.70
CA ILE A 498 -5.43 25.27 -62.37
C ILE A 498 -6.34 24.55 -61.36
N PHE A 499 -7.60 24.25 -61.74
CA PHE A 499 -8.52 23.52 -60.88
C PHE A 499 -8.02 22.09 -60.59
N LEU A 500 -7.43 21.42 -61.59
CA LEU A 500 -6.84 20.09 -61.41
C LEU A 500 -5.65 20.11 -60.45
N CYS A 501 -4.76 21.09 -60.55
CA CYS A 501 -3.64 21.27 -59.61
C CYS A 501 -4.11 21.51 -58.17
N ILE A 502 -5.17 22.29 -57.97
CA ILE A 502 -5.77 22.50 -56.64
C ILE A 502 -6.34 21.19 -56.09
N GLY A 503 -7.05 20.43 -56.92
CA GLY A 503 -7.58 19.11 -56.56
C GLY A 503 -6.49 18.12 -56.13
N LEU A 504 -5.40 18.03 -56.90
CA LEU A 504 -4.24 17.20 -56.56
C LEU A 504 -3.56 17.65 -55.27
N SER A 505 -3.39 18.95 -55.04
CA SER A 505 -2.82 19.47 -53.80
C SER A 505 -3.64 19.11 -52.56
N ILE A 506 -4.99 19.07 -52.66
CA ILE A 506 -5.85 18.61 -51.57
C ILE A 506 -5.62 17.12 -51.27
N VAL A 507 -5.51 16.29 -52.31
CA VAL A 507 -5.23 14.85 -52.17
C VAL A 507 -3.85 14.63 -51.54
N VAL A 508 -2.84 15.38 -51.98
CA VAL A 508 -1.48 15.31 -51.40
C VAL A 508 -1.49 15.75 -49.94
N CYS A 509 -2.23 16.79 -49.55
CA CYS A 509 -2.38 17.18 -48.14
C CYS A 509 -2.99 16.07 -47.28
N ALA A 510 -4.03 15.40 -47.79
CA ALA A 510 -4.65 14.28 -47.07
C ALA A 510 -3.66 13.11 -46.93
N PHE A 511 -2.93 12.80 -48.01
CA PHE A 511 -1.92 11.74 -47.99
C PHE A 511 -0.78 12.07 -47.02
N THR A 512 -0.21 13.27 -47.05
CA THR A 512 0.91 13.64 -46.16
C THR A 512 0.54 13.53 -44.69
N SER A 513 -0.67 13.93 -44.32
CA SER A 513 -1.14 13.90 -42.92
C SER A 513 -1.42 12.47 -42.42
N ILE A 514 -1.86 11.57 -43.31
CA ILE A 514 -2.21 10.18 -42.98
C ILE A 514 -0.99 9.26 -43.03
N THR A 515 -0.18 9.33 -44.09
CA THR A 515 0.86 8.32 -44.36
C THR A 515 2.27 8.80 -44.04
N LEU A 516 2.61 10.06 -44.33
CA LEU A 516 3.97 10.57 -44.10
C LEU A 516 4.19 11.03 -42.66
N THR A 517 3.32 11.90 -42.12
CA THR A 517 3.48 12.37 -40.74
C THR A 517 2.89 11.40 -39.72
N LYS A 518 1.91 10.57 -40.16
CA LYS A 518 1.13 9.61 -39.34
C LYS A 518 0.38 10.23 -38.16
N ASN A 519 0.41 11.55 -38.03
CA ASN A 519 -0.15 12.31 -36.92
C ASN A 519 -1.67 12.08 -36.78
N TRP A 520 -2.39 11.93 -37.90
CA TRP A 520 -3.82 11.61 -37.87
C TRP A 520 -4.10 10.21 -37.32
N THR A 521 -3.34 9.20 -37.75
CA THR A 521 -3.49 7.82 -37.26
C THR A 521 -3.15 7.71 -35.78
N TYR A 522 -2.13 8.46 -35.35
CA TYR A 522 -1.77 8.61 -33.95
C TYR A 522 -2.88 9.28 -33.14
N TYR A 523 -3.44 10.39 -33.62
CA TYR A 523 -4.57 11.06 -32.98
C TYR A 523 -5.79 10.12 -32.86
N SER A 524 -6.10 9.37 -33.90
CA SER A 524 -7.17 8.36 -33.88
C SER A 524 -6.90 7.28 -32.82
N ALA A 525 -5.65 6.84 -32.66
CA ALA A 525 -5.29 5.88 -31.62
C ALA A 525 -5.44 6.50 -30.22
N VAL A 526 -4.92 7.70 -29.99
CA VAL A 526 -5.00 8.38 -28.68
C VAL A 526 -6.44 8.70 -28.29
N SER A 527 -7.30 9.05 -29.25
CA SER A 527 -8.72 9.33 -28.97
C SER A 527 -9.47 8.10 -28.41
N SER A 528 -9.01 6.88 -28.72
CA SER A 528 -9.57 5.64 -28.16
C SER A 528 -9.41 5.55 -26.63
N LEU A 529 -8.39 6.20 -26.06
CA LEU A 529 -8.17 6.26 -24.61
C LEU A 529 -9.18 7.16 -23.89
N ARG A 530 -9.90 8.04 -24.61
CA ARG A 530 -10.90 8.98 -24.07
C ARG A 530 -10.39 9.82 -22.89
N ILE A 531 -9.15 10.32 -22.98
CA ILE A 531 -8.54 11.14 -21.94
C ILE A 531 -9.21 12.53 -21.91
N ARG A 532 -9.62 13.00 -20.72
CA ARG A 532 -10.15 14.35 -20.53
C ARG A 532 -9.02 15.28 -20.12
N HIS A 533 -8.34 15.87 -21.10
CA HIS A 533 -7.24 16.81 -20.86
C HIS A 533 -7.74 18.09 -20.20
N LYS A 534 -7.41 18.29 -18.91
CA LYS A 534 -7.74 19.52 -18.16
C LYS A 534 -6.57 20.50 -18.05
N LEU A 535 -5.33 20.06 -18.26
CA LEU A 535 -4.13 20.85 -17.91
C LEU A 535 -3.21 21.23 -19.07
N ARG A 536 -3.11 20.42 -20.12
CA ARG A 536 -2.23 20.72 -21.26
C ARG A 536 -3.05 20.93 -22.51
N LYS A 537 -2.69 21.97 -23.27
CA LYS A 537 -3.22 22.20 -24.62
C LYS A 537 -3.05 20.92 -25.43
N VAL A 538 -4.14 20.49 -26.05
CA VAL A 538 -4.24 19.38 -27.00
C VAL A 538 -2.98 19.34 -27.88
N PRO A 539 -2.46 18.16 -28.30
CA PRO A 539 -1.58 18.09 -29.45
C PRO A 539 -2.31 18.77 -30.60
N ASN A 540 -1.95 20.01 -30.83
CA ASN A 540 -2.82 20.94 -31.50
C ASN A 540 -2.71 20.58 -32.97
N LEU A 541 -3.70 19.86 -33.50
CA LEU A 541 -3.79 19.54 -34.93
C LEU A 541 -3.76 20.83 -35.77
N THR A 542 -3.88 22.00 -35.12
CA THR A 542 -3.53 23.31 -35.65
C THR A 542 -2.18 23.33 -36.36
N SER A 543 -1.14 22.61 -35.90
CA SER A 543 0.15 22.61 -36.60
C SER A 543 0.05 21.95 -37.99
N GLU A 544 -0.61 20.79 -38.07
CA GLU A 544 -0.90 20.11 -39.34
C GLU A 544 -1.84 20.95 -40.22
N ALA A 545 -2.89 21.53 -39.63
CA ALA A 545 -3.83 22.41 -40.32
C ALA A 545 -3.12 23.65 -40.89
N ILE A 546 -2.24 24.31 -40.14
CA ILE A 546 -1.45 25.46 -40.60
C ILE A 546 -0.55 25.07 -41.78
N HIS A 547 0.11 23.90 -41.72
CA HIS A 547 0.94 23.44 -42.83
C HIS A 547 0.12 23.09 -44.08
N SER A 548 -1.05 22.46 -43.91
CA SER A 548 -1.96 22.18 -45.03
C SER A 548 -2.50 23.46 -45.68
N VAL A 549 -2.91 24.45 -44.86
CA VAL A 549 -3.35 25.77 -45.33
C VAL A 549 -2.21 26.48 -46.06
N ARG A 550 -0.98 26.43 -45.54
CA ARG A 550 0.19 27.01 -46.18
C ARG A 550 0.46 26.40 -47.55
N LEU A 551 0.38 25.07 -47.69
CA LEU A 551 0.58 24.38 -48.96
C LEU A 551 -0.49 24.77 -50.00
N LEU A 552 -1.77 24.77 -49.58
CA LEU A 552 -2.90 25.13 -50.44
C LEU A 552 -2.86 26.60 -50.86
N PHE A 553 -2.63 27.51 -49.92
CA PHE A 553 -2.52 28.94 -50.22
C PHE A 553 -1.34 29.24 -51.15
N GLY A 554 -0.18 28.61 -50.91
CA GLY A 554 0.97 28.73 -51.79
C GLY A 554 0.68 28.21 -53.21
N THR A 555 -0.05 27.10 -53.33
CA THR A 555 -0.48 26.56 -54.63
C THR A 555 -1.37 27.55 -55.38
N ILE A 556 -2.38 28.12 -54.70
CA ILE A 556 -3.31 29.09 -55.30
C ILE A 556 -2.55 30.34 -55.77
N LEU A 557 -1.68 30.89 -54.92
CA LEU A 557 -0.93 32.11 -55.22
C LEU A 557 0.03 31.91 -56.40
N ILE A 558 0.77 30.80 -56.43
CA ILE A 558 1.67 30.45 -57.54
C ILE A 558 0.89 30.30 -58.85
N ASN A 559 -0.23 29.57 -58.83
CA ASN A 559 -1.03 29.34 -60.03
C ASN A 559 -1.62 30.64 -60.58
N VAL A 560 -2.13 31.53 -59.71
CA VAL A 560 -2.70 32.83 -60.12
C VAL A 560 -1.61 33.75 -60.69
N VAL A 561 -0.45 33.85 -60.03
CA VAL A 561 0.65 34.69 -60.51
C VAL A 561 1.19 34.21 -61.86
N LEU A 562 1.43 32.90 -62.02
CA LEU A 562 1.89 32.33 -63.29
C LEU A 562 0.87 32.51 -64.41
N PHE A 563 -0.43 32.35 -64.10
CA PHE A 563 -1.49 32.59 -65.07
C PHE A 563 -1.55 34.06 -65.53
N ILE A 564 -1.44 35.02 -64.60
CA ILE A 564 -1.40 36.45 -64.93
C ILE A 564 -0.16 36.77 -65.78
N LEU A 565 1.03 36.28 -65.38
CA LEU A 565 2.28 36.51 -66.11
C LEU A 565 2.23 35.93 -67.53
N TYR A 566 1.61 34.75 -67.72
CA TYR A 566 1.44 34.16 -69.03
C TYR A 566 0.51 35.01 -69.92
N ASN A 567 -0.65 35.42 -69.41
CA ASN A 567 -1.60 36.25 -70.16
C ASN A 567 -1.02 37.64 -70.50
N TYR A 568 -0.17 38.21 -69.64
CA TYR A 568 0.52 39.47 -69.91
C TYR A 568 1.60 39.36 -71.00
N ARG A 569 2.16 38.16 -71.21
CA ARG A 569 3.19 37.90 -72.22
C ARG A 569 2.60 37.65 -73.62
N GLY A 570 1.29 37.44 -73.69
CA GLY A 570 0.53 37.29 -74.93
C GLY A 570 -0.17 38.57 -75.41
N TRP A 571 0.04 39.71 -74.73
CA TRP A 571 -0.42 41.04 -75.14
C TRP A 571 0.70 41.85 -75.78
#